data_AF-A0A3N5XJT4-F1
#
_entry.id   AF-A0A3N5XJT4-F1
#
_cell.length_a   1.000
_cell.length_b   1.000
_cell.length_c   1.000
_cell.angle_alpha   90.00
_cell.angle_beta   90.00
_cell.angle_gamma   90.00
#
_symmetry.space_group_name_H-M   'P 1'
#
loop_
_entity.id
_entity.type
_entity.pdbx_description
1 polymer ?
#
loop_
_entity_poly.entity_id
_entity_poly.type
_entity_poly.pdbx_seq_one_letter_code
_entity_poly.pdbx_strand_id
1 'polypeptide(L)'
;MPITRSTAAQRSAATRTPRGRGRGIELLALLAASLVSLAGLALVYQVKAQGNANVDADLGKGRLVHLNQVDRPEPLVPLLERVLGDPGERRFVAQRIASWLSSDGATGHRRINSVSAISSIRVSKGALPNTRSLPSIRERLAGSGADSVALLGSAQLAAIRPFLVVRRPADFTRAVAWAAALFLLPFYVAHVWLRFRAPDADQLLLPGMHLLTGIGLAMMIGLRDPLRETLLFTRFAQGVAAGLVVLSAAATVDFQRSGLRRLSYVPLLAAMGLSVLLVAFGTGPGTSDAKV
;
A
#
# COMPACT_ATOMS: atom_id res chain seq x y z
N MET A 1 51.89 0.49 -43.04
CA MET A 1 50.48 0.29 -42.66
C MET A 1 50.07 1.36 -41.66
N PRO A 2 49.15 2.27 -42.00
CA PRO A 2 48.67 3.25 -41.03
C PRO A 2 47.70 2.56 -40.07
N ILE A 3 48.05 2.54 -38.78
CA ILE A 3 47.17 2.03 -37.72
C ILE A 3 46.13 3.11 -37.42
N THR A 4 44.92 2.95 -37.92
CA THR A 4 43.79 3.82 -37.58
C THR A 4 43.39 3.56 -36.13
N ARG A 5 43.76 4.46 -35.21
CA ARG A 5 43.28 4.43 -33.82
C ARG A 5 41.81 4.83 -33.79
N SER A 6 40.90 3.85 -33.88
CA SER A 6 39.49 4.13 -33.60
C SER A 6 39.32 4.47 -32.11
N THR A 7 38.85 5.68 -31.84
CA THR A 7 38.57 6.12 -30.47
C THR A 7 37.37 5.35 -29.91
N ALA A 8 37.30 5.19 -28.58
CA ALA A 8 36.15 4.52 -27.94
C ALA A 8 34.81 5.17 -28.34
N ALA A 9 34.79 6.49 -28.52
CA ALA A 9 33.64 7.25 -28.99
C ALA A 9 33.22 6.84 -30.43
N GLN A 10 34.16 6.61 -31.34
CA GLN A 10 33.88 6.15 -32.70
C GLN A 10 33.34 4.71 -32.73
N ARG A 11 33.81 3.84 -31.82
CA ARG A 11 33.26 2.47 -31.69
C ARG A 11 31.84 2.46 -31.15
N SER A 12 31.52 3.31 -30.17
CA SER A 12 30.15 3.51 -29.66
C SER A 12 29.22 4.13 -30.70
N ALA A 13 29.73 5.03 -31.55
CA ALA A 13 28.98 5.58 -32.68
C ALA A 13 28.74 4.54 -33.78
N ALA A 14 29.71 3.66 -34.05
CA ALA A 14 29.57 2.59 -35.04
C ALA A 14 28.61 1.46 -34.59
N THR A 15 28.42 1.26 -33.28
CA THR A 15 27.40 0.32 -32.74
C THR A 15 26.01 0.96 -32.62
N ARG A 16 25.89 2.28 -32.74
CA ARG A 16 24.59 2.96 -32.87
C ARG A 16 24.05 2.69 -34.26
N THR A 17 23.31 1.60 -34.39
CA THR A 17 22.39 1.43 -35.53
C THR A 17 21.49 2.68 -35.58
N PRO A 18 21.30 3.30 -36.76
CA PRO A 18 20.41 4.43 -36.90
C PRO A 18 18.98 3.90 -36.69
N ARG A 19 18.52 3.87 -35.44
CA ARG A 19 17.14 3.53 -35.07
C ARG A 19 16.25 4.76 -35.30
N GLY A 20 16.24 5.23 -36.55
CA GLY A 20 15.33 6.23 -37.08
C GLY A 20 13.98 5.67 -37.51
N ARG A 21 13.65 4.42 -37.15
CA ARG A 21 12.26 3.93 -37.20
C ARG A 21 11.58 4.43 -35.93
N GLY A 22 10.61 5.32 -36.11
CA GLY A 22 9.94 6.04 -35.03
C GLY A 22 9.48 5.11 -33.89
N ARG A 23 9.34 5.66 -32.68
CA ARG A 23 8.95 4.94 -31.44
C ARG A 23 7.53 4.34 -31.47
N GLY A 24 7.01 4.04 -32.66
CA GLY A 24 5.75 3.33 -32.86
C GLY A 24 5.79 1.89 -32.35
N ILE A 25 6.94 1.21 -32.40
CA ILE A 25 7.08 -0.14 -31.80
C ILE A 25 6.90 -0.06 -30.29
N GLU A 26 7.56 0.91 -29.63
CA GLU A 26 7.37 1.16 -28.21
C GLU A 26 5.92 1.48 -27.87
N LEU A 27 5.27 2.37 -28.64
CA LEU A 27 3.87 2.71 -28.42
C LEU A 27 2.96 1.49 -28.57
N LEU A 28 3.16 0.67 -29.60
CA LEU A 28 2.38 -0.54 -29.84
C LEU A 28 2.60 -1.57 -28.73
N ALA A 29 3.84 -1.77 -28.31
CA ALA A 29 4.17 -2.63 -27.18
C ALA A 29 3.59 -2.09 -25.86
N LEU A 30 3.57 -0.77 -25.66
CA LEU A 30 2.99 -0.14 -24.48
C LEU A 30 1.46 -0.28 -24.47
N LEU A 31 0.81 -0.14 -25.63
CA LEU A 31 -0.63 -0.39 -25.77
C LEU A 31 -0.97 -1.86 -25.48
N ALA A 32 -0.20 -2.80 -26.02
CA ALA A 32 -0.36 -4.22 -25.72
C ALA A 32 -0.14 -4.50 -24.22
N ALA A 33 0.89 -3.92 -23.61
CA ALA A 33 1.15 -4.04 -22.18
C ALA A 33 0.02 -3.47 -21.32
N SER A 34 -0.55 -2.34 -21.74
CA SER A 34 -1.67 -1.69 -21.06
C SER A 34 -2.94 -2.54 -21.16
N LEU A 35 -3.20 -3.14 -22.32
CA LEU A 35 -4.33 -4.04 -22.51
C LEU A 35 -4.22 -5.27 -21.59
N VAL A 36 -3.05 -5.90 -21.54
CA VAL A 36 -2.79 -7.05 -20.65
C VAL A 36 -2.94 -6.65 -19.18
N SER A 37 -2.36 -5.52 -18.78
CA SER A 37 -2.44 -5.03 -17.39
C SER A 37 -3.86 -4.68 -16.98
N LEU A 38 -4.63 -4.02 -17.86
CA LEU A 38 -6.04 -3.70 -17.64
C LEU A 38 -6.91 -4.94 -17.60
N ALA A 39 -6.66 -5.93 -18.47
CA ALA A 39 -7.37 -7.21 -18.43
C ALA A 39 -7.15 -7.93 -17.09
N GLY A 40 -5.89 -8.04 -16.64
CA GLY A 40 -5.56 -8.62 -15.34
C GLY A 40 -6.23 -7.87 -14.18
N LEU A 41 -6.19 -6.53 -14.24
CA LEU A 41 -6.85 -5.67 -13.25
C LEU A 41 -8.37 -5.87 -13.23
N ALA A 42 -9.00 -5.94 -14.41
CA ALA A 42 -10.44 -6.14 -14.57
C ALA A 42 -10.88 -7.50 -14.02
N LEU A 43 -10.14 -8.58 -14.30
CA LEU A 43 -10.43 -9.91 -13.77
C LEU A 43 -10.37 -9.94 -12.24
N VAL A 44 -9.30 -9.38 -11.66
CA VAL A 44 -9.15 -9.31 -10.19
C VAL A 44 -10.26 -8.44 -9.59
N TYR A 45 -10.58 -7.32 -10.21
CA TYR A 45 -11.67 -6.44 -9.77
C TYR A 45 -13.02 -7.16 -9.79
N GLN A 46 -13.35 -7.89 -10.87
CA GLN A 46 -14.60 -8.63 -10.98
C GLN A 46 -14.76 -9.67 -9.87
N VAL A 47 -13.72 -10.46 -9.60
CA VAL A 47 -13.72 -11.44 -8.51
C VAL A 47 -13.97 -10.77 -7.16
N LYS A 48 -13.31 -9.63 -6.90
CA LYS A 48 -13.49 -8.88 -5.65
C LYS A 48 -14.84 -8.17 -5.58
N ALA A 49 -15.38 -7.68 -6.69
CA ALA A 49 -16.65 -6.99 -6.73
C ALA A 49 -17.81 -7.96 -6.48
N GLN A 50 -17.77 -9.16 -7.10
CA GLN A 50 -18.76 -10.20 -6.89
C GLN A 50 -18.82 -10.65 -5.42
N GLY A 51 -17.66 -10.88 -4.78
CA GLY A 51 -17.61 -11.25 -3.37
C GLY A 51 -18.19 -10.20 -2.41
N ASN A 52 -18.34 -8.95 -2.86
CA ASN A 52 -18.80 -7.82 -2.05
C ASN A 52 -20.18 -7.29 -2.45
N ALA A 53 -20.88 -7.95 -3.39
CA ALA A 53 -22.14 -7.46 -3.94
C ALA A 53 -23.25 -7.26 -2.89
N ASN A 54 -23.28 -8.09 -1.85
CA ASN A 54 -24.31 -8.05 -0.81
C ASN A 54 -23.97 -7.14 0.39
N VAL A 55 -22.79 -6.51 0.39
CA VAL A 55 -22.29 -5.77 1.56
C VAL A 55 -23.19 -4.60 1.93
N ASP A 56 -23.66 -3.83 0.96
CA ASP A 56 -24.54 -2.68 1.23
C ASP A 56 -25.91 -3.13 1.78
N ALA A 57 -26.43 -4.27 1.30
CA ALA A 57 -27.65 -4.87 1.82
C ALA A 57 -27.46 -5.41 3.26
N ASP A 58 -26.32 -6.03 3.54
CA ASP A 58 -26.00 -6.56 4.87
C ASP A 58 -25.69 -5.44 5.89
N LEU A 59 -25.15 -4.31 5.42
CA LEU A 59 -25.04 -3.06 6.21
C LEU A 59 -26.42 -2.51 6.55
N GLY A 60 -27.34 -2.43 5.58
CA GLY A 60 -28.72 -1.97 5.81
C GLY A 60 -29.51 -2.87 6.77
N LYS A 61 -29.22 -4.17 6.80
CA LYS A 61 -29.82 -5.16 7.71
C LYS A 61 -29.14 -5.25 9.07
N GLY A 62 -28.08 -4.48 9.33
CA GLY A 62 -27.31 -4.52 10.58
C GLY A 62 -26.51 -5.82 10.80
N ARG A 63 -26.30 -6.63 9.75
CA ARG A 63 -25.47 -7.84 9.82
C ARG A 63 -23.98 -7.52 9.74
N LEU A 64 -23.63 -6.42 9.07
CA LEU A 64 -22.30 -5.84 9.02
C LEU A 64 -22.30 -4.49 9.74
N VAL A 65 -21.17 -4.13 10.34
CA VAL A 65 -20.97 -2.84 10.99
C VAL A 65 -19.85 -2.07 10.31
N HIS A 66 -20.15 -0.83 9.92
CA HIS A 66 -19.20 0.07 9.30
C HIS A 66 -18.44 0.89 10.35
N LEU A 67 -17.20 0.50 10.68
CA LEU A 67 -16.44 1.04 11.80
C LEU A 67 -16.20 2.56 11.74
N ASN A 68 -16.03 3.13 10.55
CA ASN A 68 -15.85 4.58 10.39
C ASN A 68 -17.17 5.38 10.54
N GLN A 69 -18.31 4.71 10.77
CA GLN A 69 -19.65 5.32 10.96
C GLN A 69 -20.24 4.96 12.33
N VAL A 70 -19.46 4.33 13.22
CA VAL A 70 -19.94 3.93 14.56
C VAL A 70 -19.75 5.10 15.52
N ASP A 71 -20.84 5.78 15.83
CA ASP A 71 -20.87 6.87 16.83
C ASP A 71 -21.27 6.39 18.22
N ARG A 72 -21.98 5.27 18.29
CA ARG A 72 -22.52 4.72 19.53
C ARG A 72 -22.14 3.25 19.69
N PRO A 73 -22.07 2.71 20.92
CA PRO A 73 -21.61 1.34 21.15
C PRO A 73 -22.63 0.26 20.78
N GLU A 74 -23.93 0.57 20.66
CA GLU A 74 -25.01 -0.41 20.50
C GLU A 74 -24.86 -1.29 19.24
N PRO A 75 -24.46 -0.78 18.06
CA PRO A 75 -24.26 -1.60 16.87
C PRO A 75 -23.18 -2.68 17.03
N LEU A 76 -22.22 -2.48 17.95
CA LEU A 76 -21.13 -3.43 18.18
C LEU A 76 -21.53 -4.58 19.12
N VAL A 77 -22.53 -4.37 19.99
CA VAL A 77 -22.90 -5.35 21.03
C VAL A 77 -23.34 -6.70 20.43
N PRO A 78 -24.23 -6.76 19.42
CA PRO A 78 -24.64 -8.04 18.82
C PRO A 78 -23.50 -8.82 18.17
N LEU A 79 -22.46 -8.13 17.70
CA LEU A 79 -21.28 -8.78 17.12
C LEU A 79 -20.41 -9.43 18.20
N LEU A 80 -20.29 -8.76 19.35
CA LEU A 80 -19.49 -9.22 20.47
C LEU A 80 -20.10 -10.41 21.21
N GLU A 81 -21.41 -10.66 21.11
CA GLU A 81 -22.06 -11.84 21.72
C GLU A 81 -21.48 -13.18 21.24
N ARG A 82 -20.97 -13.22 20.02
CA ARG A 82 -20.35 -14.42 19.43
C ARG A 82 -19.03 -14.79 20.08
N VAL A 83 -18.43 -13.87 20.84
CA VAL A 83 -17.04 -13.96 21.29
C VAL A 83 -16.89 -13.70 22.78
N LEU A 84 -17.80 -12.93 23.37
CA LEU A 84 -17.80 -12.55 24.78
C LEU A 84 -19.09 -13.03 25.43
N GLY A 85 -18.96 -13.97 26.38
CA GLY A 85 -20.09 -14.52 27.13
C GLY A 85 -20.73 -13.52 28.10
N ASP A 86 -19.94 -12.67 28.75
CA ASP A 86 -20.43 -11.76 29.80
C ASP A 86 -21.05 -10.46 29.20
N PRO A 87 -22.31 -10.11 29.55
CA PRO A 87 -22.97 -8.90 29.05
C PRO A 87 -22.30 -7.58 29.47
N GLY A 88 -21.69 -7.54 30.66
CA GLY A 88 -20.96 -6.38 31.18
C GLY A 88 -19.65 -6.14 30.42
N GLU A 89 -18.92 -7.21 30.11
CA GLU A 89 -17.73 -7.20 29.28
C GLU A 89 -18.03 -6.78 27.85
N ARG A 90 -19.12 -7.29 27.25
CA ARG A 90 -19.60 -6.85 25.92
C ARG A 90 -19.81 -5.34 25.85
N ARG A 91 -20.55 -4.77 26.81
CA ARG A 91 -20.83 -3.34 26.86
C ARG A 91 -19.56 -2.52 27.10
N PHE A 92 -18.67 -2.98 27.97
CA PHE A 92 -17.39 -2.33 28.23
C PHE A 92 -16.51 -2.28 26.97
N VAL A 93 -16.36 -3.40 26.27
CA VAL A 93 -15.58 -3.49 25.03
C VAL A 93 -16.19 -2.61 23.93
N ALA A 94 -17.51 -2.67 23.72
CA ALA A 94 -18.20 -1.83 22.75
C ALA A 94 -18.01 -0.32 23.03
N GLN A 95 -18.16 0.09 24.30
CA GLN A 95 -17.91 1.48 24.73
C GLN A 95 -16.47 1.90 24.48
N ARG A 96 -15.50 1.03 24.75
CA ARG A 96 -14.09 1.34 24.56
C ARG A 96 -13.72 1.45 23.08
N ILE A 97 -14.30 0.61 22.22
CA ILE A 97 -14.11 0.71 20.76
C ILE A 97 -14.73 2.00 20.22
N ALA A 98 -15.99 2.30 20.57
CA ALA A 98 -16.70 3.49 20.09
C ALA A 98 -16.01 4.79 20.55
N SER A 99 -15.61 4.86 21.82
CA SER A 99 -14.85 6.01 22.33
C SER A 99 -13.51 6.19 21.61
N TRP A 100 -12.77 5.10 21.36
CA TRP A 100 -11.50 5.16 20.62
C TRP A 100 -11.68 5.59 19.15
N LEU A 101 -12.77 5.17 18.50
CA LEU A 101 -13.12 5.63 17.14
C LEU A 101 -13.52 7.12 17.11
N SER A 102 -14.03 7.64 18.21
CA SER A 102 -14.43 9.06 18.34
C SER A 102 -13.29 9.97 18.80
N SER A 103 -12.25 9.43 19.46
CA SER A 103 -11.33 10.23 20.26
C SER A 103 -10.16 10.89 19.52
N ASP A 104 -10.14 11.01 18.19
CA ASP A 104 -8.93 11.53 17.51
C ASP A 104 -9.12 12.12 16.10
N GLY A 105 -9.62 13.35 16.04
CA GLY A 105 -9.50 14.15 14.82
C GLY A 105 -9.99 15.58 15.05
N ALA A 106 -9.34 16.55 14.40
CA ALA A 106 -9.78 17.95 14.31
C ALA A 106 -11.24 18.11 13.78
N THR A 107 -11.85 17.01 13.30
CA THR A 107 -13.22 16.90 12.80
C THR A 107 -14.09 15.89 13.57
N GLY A 108 -13.67 15.40 14.75
CA GLY A 108 -14.50 14.59 15.65
C GLY A 108 -14.49 13.06 15.49
N HIS A 109 -13.87 12.50 14.44
CA HIS A 109 -13.83 11.05 14.19
C HIS A 109 -12.47 10.56 13.68
N ARG A 110 -11.98 9.45 14.25
CA ARG A 110 -10.79 8.74 13.80
C ARG A 110 -11.12 7.91 12.56
N ARG A 111 -10.55 8.27 11.41
CA ARG A 111 -10.66 7.45 10.19
C ARG A 111 -9.65 6.30 10.22
N ILE A 112 -10.15 5.09 10.44
CA ILE A 112 -9.33 3.89 10.32
C ILE A 112 -9.32 3.38 8.89
N ASN A 113 -8.20 2.77 8.48
CA ASN A 113 -8.00 2.21 7.14
C ASN A 113 -8.08 0.68 7.11
N SER A 114 -8.07 0.03 8.27
CA SER A 114 -8.23 -1.41 8.41
C SER A 114 -8.90 -1.80 9.73
N VAL A 115 -9.57 -2.96 9.73
CA VAL A 115 -10.18 -3.54 10.95
C VAL A 115 -9.11 -3.88 11.98
N SER A 116 -7.94 -4.30 11.50
CA SER A 116 -6.78 -4.61 12.32
C SER A 116 -6.34 -3.45 13.22
N ALA A 117 -6.72 -2.20 12.92
CA ALA A 117 -6.43 -1.06 13.79
C ALA A 117 -7.03 -1.20 15.20
N ILE A 118 -8.13 -1.94 15.37
CA ILE A 118 -8.75 -2.21 16.68
C ILE A 118 -7.83 -3.02 17.61
N SER A 119 -6.91 -3.83 17.07
CA SER A 119 -5.96 -4.60 17.89
C SER A 119 -5.01 -3.71 18.70
N SER A 120 -4.81 -2.47 18.26
CA SER A 120 -3.97 -1.48 18.94
C SER A 120 -4.59 -0.92 20.22
N ILE A 121 -5.89 -1.15 20.46
CA ILE A 121 -6.57 -0.64 21.65
C ILE A 121 -6.08 -1.44 22.86
N ARG A 122 -5.38 -0.75 23.77
CA ARG A 122 -4.87 -1.32 25.02
C ARG A 122 -5.72 -0.88 26.21
N VAL A 123 -5.85 -1.76 27.18
CA VAL A 123 -6.47 -1.50 28.48
C VAL A 123 -5.42 -1.70 29.55
N SER A 124 -5.18 -0.66 30.36
CA SER A 124 -4.28 -0.73 31.51
C SER A 124 -5.01 -1.22 32.76
N LYS A 125 -4.28 -1.89 33.66
CA LYS A 125 -4.78 -2.37 34.95
C LYS A 125 -5.51 -1.30 35.75
N GLY A 126 -5.00 -0.07 35.77
CA GLY A 126 -5.59 1.05 36.53
C GLY A 126 -6.90 1.60 35.93
N ALA A 127 -7.17 1.31 34.65
CA ALA A 127 -8.39 1.77 33.97
C ALA A 127 -9.56 0.77 34.08
N LEU A 128 -9.35 -0.39 34.72
CA LEU A 128 -10.38 -1.41 34.87
C LEU A 128 -11.31 -1.06 36.04
N PRO A 129 -12.63 -0.96 35.83
CA PRO A 129 -13.57 -0.75 36.92
C PRO A 129 -13.56 -1.94 37.88
N ASN A 130 -13.52 -1.65 39.18
CA ASN A 130 -13.55 -2.66 40.24
C ASN A 130 -14.88 -3.42 40.32
N THR A 131 -15.98 -2.83 39.82
CA THR A 131 -17.34 -3.35 39.94
C THR A 131 -17.81 -4.22 38.76
N ARG A 132 -17.10 -4.26 37.63
CA ARG A 132 -17.54 -5.06 36.45
C ARG A 132 -16.81 -6.39 36.35
N SER A 133 -17.57 -7.45 36.07
CA SER A 133 -17.03 -8.72 35.57
C SER A 133 -16.41 -8.49 34.19
N LEU A 134 -15.08 -8.60 34.11
CA LEU A 134 -14.32 -8.52 32.86
C LEU A 134 -13.45 -9.78 32.75
N PRO A 135 -14.06 -10.98 32.68
CA PRO A 135 -13.36 -12.24 32.87
C PRO A 135 -12.23 -12.42 31.85
N SER A 136 -12.49 -12.19 30.55
CA SER A 136 -11.48 -12.45 29.52
C SER A 136 -10.32 -11.46 29.56
N ILE A 137 -10.59 -10.17 29.86
CA ILE A 137 -9.54 -9.15 29.97
C ILE A 137 -8.68 -9.38 31.22
N ARG A 138 -9.30 -9.71 32.36
CA ARG A 138 -8.58 -9.97 33.62
C ARG A 138 -7.72 -11.22 33.53
N GLU A 139 -8.23 -12.28 32.91
CA GLU A 139 -7.46 -13.51 32.65
C GLU A 139 -6.23 -13.22 31.79
N ARG A 140 -6.38 -12.46 30.69
CA ARG A 140 -5.23 -12.06 29.86
C ARG A 140 -4.22 -11.21 30.61
N LEU A 141 -4.68 -10.28 31.44
CA LEU A 141 -3.81 -9.42 32.25
C LEU A 141 -3.03 -10.23 33.29
N ALA A 142 -3.69 -11.20 33.94
CA ALA A 142 -3.05 -12.11 34.88
C ALA A 142 -2.00 -13.00 34.19
N GLY A 143 -2.32 -13.53 33.01
CA GLY A 143 -1.42 -14.39 32.24
C GLY A 143 -0.23 -13.66 31.58
N SER A 144 -0.35 -12.36 31.29
CA SER A 144 0.73 -11.62 30.62
C SER A 144 1.73 -10.97 31.58
N GLY A 145 1.38 -10.79 32.87
CA GLY A 145 2.20 -10.08 33.84
C GLY A 145 2.50 -8.61 33.50
N ALA A 146 1.79 -8.02 32.53
CA ALA A 146 2.07 -6.68 32.01
C ALA A 146 1.07 -5.66 32.55
N ASP A 147 1.44 -4.38 32.54
CA ASP A 147 0.57 -3.29 33.01
C ASP A 147 -0.59 -2.98 32.06
N SER A 148 -0.54 -3.48 30.81
CA SER A 148 -1.61 -3.32 29.83
C SER A 148 -1.72 -4.48 28.83
N VAL A 149 -2.96 -4.81 28.47
CA VAL A 149 -3.28 -5.87 27.50
C VAL A 149 -4.18 -5.35 26.37
N ALA A 150 -4.22 -6.07 25.25
CA ALA A 150 -5.15 -5.77 24.17
C ALA A 150 -6.61 -5.93 24.62
N LEU A 151 -7.46 -4.99 24.20
CA LEU A 151 -8.88 -4.97 24.52
C LEU A 151 -9.59 -6.25 24.05
N LEU A 152 -9.23 -6.73 22.86
CA LEU A 152 -9.67 -8.00 22.28
C LEU A 152 -8.46 -8.90 22.07
N GLY A 153 -8.59 -10.18 22.42
CA GLY A 153 -7.60 -11.20 22.05
C GLY A 153 -7.51 -11.40 20.52
N SER A 154 -6.43 -12.00 20.03
CA SER A 154 -6.22 -12.27 18.60
C SER A 154 -7.32 -13.16 18.03
N ALA A 155 -7.68 -14.25 18.73
CA ALA A 155 -8.77 -15.14 18.36
C ALA A 155 -10.14 -14.44 18.37
N GLN A 156 -10.37 -13.59 19.38
CA GLN A 156 -11.59 -12.81 19.51
C GLN A 156 -11.77 -11.83 18.36
N LEU A 157 -10.70 -11.11 17.99
CA LEU A 157 -10.70 -10.19 16.86
C LEU A 157 -10.88 -10.93 15.53
N ALA A 158 -10.23 -12.09 15.35
CA ALA A 158 -10.36 -12.91 14.16
C ALA A 158 -11.82 -13.38 13.94
N ALA A 159 -12.52 -13.75 15.01
CA ALA A 159 -13.91 -14.20 14.95
C ALA A 159 -14.91 -13.07 14.57
N ILE A 160 -14.70 -11.85 15.05
CA ILE A 160 -15.58 -10.72 14.71
C ILE A 160 -15.23 -10.04 13.38
N ARG A 161 -13.99 -10.21 12.89
CA ARG A 161 -13.47 -9.51 11.70
C ARG A 161 -14.36 -9.64 10.46
N PRO A 162 -14.96 -10.81 10.13
CA PRO A 162 -15.88 -10.96 9.00
C PRO A 162 -17.17 -10.14 9.09
N PHE A 163 -17.49 -9.57 10.26
CA PHE A 163 -18.68 -8.73 10.45
C PHE A 163 -18.37 -7.23 10.46
N LEU A 164 -17.09 -6.86 10.37
CA LEU A 164 -16.63 -5.48 10.44
C LEU A 164 -16.11 -4.99 9.10
N VAL A 165 -16.62 -3.87 8.61
CA VAL A 165 -16.16 -3.22 7.38
C VAL A 165 -15.72 -1.79 7.66
N VAL A 166 -14.75 -1.31 6.89
CA VAL A 166 -14.15 0.02 7.04
C VAL A 166 -14.48 0.92 5.85
N ARG A 167 -14.81 0.31 4.71
CA ARG A 167 -15.15 0.98 3.45
C ARG A 167 -16.34 0.31 2.81
N ARG A 168 -17.02 1.03 1.92
CA ARG A 168 -18.09 0.50 1.07
C ARG A 168 -17.54 0.00 -0.27
N PRO A 169 -18.26 -0.90 -0.98
CA PRO A 169 -17.85 -1.37 -2.30
C PRO A 169 -17.63 -0.23 -3.31
N ALA A 170 -18.48 0.80 -3.29
CA ALA A 170 -18.33 1.97 -4.17
C ALA A 170 -17.00 2.72 -3.96
N ASP A 171 -16.52 2.83 -2.71
CA ASP A 171 -15.23 3.44 -2.41
C ASP A 171 -14.07 2.63 -2.99
N PHE A 172 -14.19 1.29 -2.95
CA PHE A 172 -13.21 0.39 -3.55
C PHE A 172 -13.16 0.54 -5.08
N THR A 173 -14.30 0.57 -5.77
CA THR A 173 -14.36 0.78 -7.22
C THR A 173 -13.68 2.09 -7.61
N ARG A 174 -13.99 3.18 -6.91
CA ARG A 174 -13.35 4.47 -7.14
C ARG A 174 -11.84 4.43 -6.88
N ALA A 175 -11.40 3.74 -5.82
CA ALA A 175 -9.97 3.60 -5.51
C ALA A 175 -9.22 2.79 -6.57
N VAL A 176 -9.80 1.71 -7.10
CA VAL A 176 -9.22 0.92 -8.20
C VAL A 176 -9.14 1.75 -9.47
N ALA A 177 -10.19 2.50 -9.82
CA ALA A 177 -10.17 3.39 -10.98
C ALA A 177 -9.06 4.46 -10.87
N TRP A 178 -8.93 5.09 -9.70
CA TRP A 178 -7.84 6.05 -9.45
C TRP A 178 -6.46 5.40 -9.52
N ALA A 179 -6.29 4.21 -8.94
CA ALA A 179 -5.02 3.50 -9.01
C ALA A 179 -4.67 3.09 -10.44
N ALA A 180 -5.65 2.66 -11.25
CA ALA A 180 -5.46 2.34 -12.66
C ALA A 180 -5.02 3.57 -13.46
N ALA A 181 -5.68 4.71 -13.26
CA ALA A 181 -5.31 5.97 -13.92
C ALA A 181 -3.90 6.44 -13.50
N LEU A 182 -3.62 6.43 -12.20
CA LEU A 182 -2.32 6.82 -11.65
C LEU A 182 -1.20 5.87 -12.08
N PHE A 183 -1.52 4.60 -12.33
CA PHE A 183 -0.58 3.62 -12.86
C PHE A 183 -0.32 3.82 -14.35
N LEU A 184 -1.36 3.96 -15.17
CA LEU A 184 -1.24 4.01 -16.63
C LEU A 184 -0.70 5.34 -17.14
N LEU A 185 -1.26 6.47 -16.69
CA LEU A 185 -0.96 7.79 -17.25
C LEU A 185 0.54 8.12 -17.24
N PRO A 186 1.28 7.88 -16.14
CA PRO A 186 2.72 8.15 -16.12
C PRO A 186 3.53 7.38 -17.16
N PHE A 187 3.13 6.17 -17.56
CA PHE A 187 3.82 5.43 -18.61
C PHE A 187 3.71 6.13 -19.97
N TYR A 188 2.53 6.63 -20.31
CA TYR A 188 2.34 7.38 -21.56
C TYR A 188 3.02 8.74 -21.51
N VAL A 189 3.00 9.42 -20.35
CA VAL A 189 3.76 10.65 -20.15
C VAL A 189 5.26 10.40 -20.31
N ALA A 190 5.79 9.32 -19.70
CA ALA A 190 7.19 8.91 -19.85
C ALA A 190 7.53 8.57 -21.32
N HIS A 191 6.65 7.85 -22.03
CA HIS A 191 6.82 7.56 -23.45
C HIS A 191 6.96 8.84 -24.29
N VAL A 192 6.03 9.78 -24.12
CA VAL A 192 6.05 11.06 -24.83
C VAL A 192 7.30 11.87 -24.46
N TRP A 193 7.66 11.91 -23.18
CA TRP A 193 8.86 12.59 -22.70
C TRP A 193 10.13 12.03 -23.33
N LEU A 194 10.32 10.70 -23.27
CA LEU A 194 11.48 10.03 -23.84
C LEU A 194 11.52 10.18 -25.36
N ARG A 195 10.36 10.18 -26.04
CA ARG A 195 10.28 10.42 -27.49
C ARG A 195 10.93 11.74 -27.90
N PHE A 196 10.80 12.78 -27.08
CA PHE A 196 11.38 14.09 -27.38
C PHE A 196 12.77 14.30 -26.79
N ARG A 197 13.04 13.78 -25.58
CA ARG A 197 14.27 14.10 -24.83
C ARG A 197 15.37 13.04 -24.94
N ALA A 198 15.04 11.79 -25.23
CA ALA A 198 15.97 10.68 -25.30
C ALA A 198 15.59 9.71 -26.44
N PRO A 199 15.70 10.13 -27.71
CA PRO A 199 15.26 9.33 -28.87
C PRO A 199 16.07 8.04 -29.02
N ASP A 200 17.31 8.00 -28.53
CA ASP A 200 18.19 6.82 -28.54
C ASP A 200 17.85 5.78 -27.46
N ALA A 201 16.91 6.08 -26.55
CA ALA A 201 16.56 5.17 -25.45
C ALA A 201 15.96 3.84 -25.97
N ASP A 202 16.17 2.76 -25.20
CA ASP A 202 15.62 1.44 -25.54
C ASP A 202 14.08 1.47 -25.52
N GLN A 203 13.49 0.99 -26.62
CA GLN A 203 12.06 0.98 -26.87
C GLN A 203 11.31 -0.14 -26.14
N LEU A 204 11.99 -1.19 -25.68
CA LEU A 204 11.35 -2.35 -25.03
C LEU A 204 11.36 -2.28 -23.50
N LEU A 205 12.25 -1.48 -22.91
CA LEU A 205 12.35 -1.35 -21.45
C LEU A 205 11.07 -0.78 -20.83
N LEU A 206 10.52 0.30 -21.39
CA LEU A 206 9.33 0.94 -20.83
C LEU A 206 8.09 0.01 -20.87
N PRO A 207 7.75 -0.66 -21.99
CA PRO A 207 6.70 -1.69 -22.02
C PRO A 207 6.97 -2.88 -21.11
N GLY A 208 8.23 -3.35 -21.01
CA GLY A 208 8.60 -4.45 -20.12
C GLY A 208 8.38 -4.11 -18.64
N MET A 209 8.77 -2.90 -18.22
CA MET A 209 8.48 -2.39 -16.88
C MET A 209 6.97 -2.23 -16.65
N HIS A 210 6.21 -1.79 -17.65
CA HIS A 210 4.76 -1.70 -17.56
C HIS A 210 4.15 -3.07 -17.27
N LEU A 211 4.48 -4.11 -18.04
CA LEU A 211 3.97 -5.46 -17.80
C LEU A 211 4.32 -5.97 -16.40
N LEU A 212 5.59 -5.86 -16.00
CA LEU A 212 6.05 -6.37 -14.71
C LEU A 212 5.34 -5.67 -13.54
N THR A 213 5.25 -4.33 -13.59
CA THR A 213 4.57 -3.55 -12.54
C THR A 213 3.05 -3.70 -12.60
N GLY A 214 2.47 -3.95 -13.77
CA GLY A 214 1.04 -4.23 -13.96
C GLY A 214 0.64 -5.56 -13.30
N ILE A 215 1.45 -6.61 -13.46
CA ILE A 215 1.29 -7.88 -12.74
C ILE A 215 1.38 -7.64 -11.23
N GLY A 216 2.37 -6.86 -10.78
CA GLY A 216 2.51 -6.48 -9.36
C GLY A 216 1.29 -5.75 -8.81
N LEU A 217 0.71 -4.82 -9.57
CA LEU A 217 -0.50 -4.09 -9.19
C LEU A 217 -1.71 -5.03 -9.07
N ALA A 218 -1.90 -5.92 -10.05
CA ALA A 218 -2.98 -6.91 -10.02
C ALA A 218 -2.86 -7.83 -8.79
N MET A 219 -1.64 -8.29 -8.48
CA MET A 219 -1.36 -9.08 -7.27
C MET A 219 -1.69 -8.32 -5.99
N MET A 220 -1.29 -7.05 -5.88
CA MET A 220 -1.60 -6.23 -4.70
C MET A 220 -3.09 -6.06 -4.46
N ILE A 221 -3.90 -6.02 -5.51
CA ILE A 221 -5.37 -5.95 -5.40
C ILE A 221 -5.96 -7.32 -5.05
N GLY A 222 -5.39 -8.40 -5.58
CA GLY A 222 -5.85 -9.77 -5.34
C GLY A 222 -5.64 -10.26 -3.91
N LEU A 223 -4.53 -9.89 -3.26
CA LEU A 223 -4.11 -10.48 -1.98
C LEU A 223 -4.96 -10.07 -0.77
N ARG A 224 -5.46 -8.83 -0.72
CA ARG A 224 -6.09 -8.27 0.47
C ARG A 224 -7.62 -8.20 0.34
N ASP A 225 -8.32 -8.19 1.47
CA ASP A 225 -9.75 -7.86 1.52
C ASP A 225 -9.91 -6.35 1.33
N PRO A 226 -10.58 -5.86 0.26
CA PRO A 226 -10.66 -4.43 -0.03
C PRO A 226 -11.51 -3.63 0.97
N LEU A 227 -12.40 -4.26 1.73
CA LEU A 227 -13.31 -3.58 2.66
C LEU A 227 -12.76 -3.51 4.08
N ARG A 228 -11.84 -4.42 4.42
CA ARG A 228 -11.27 -4.57 5.77
C ARG A 228 -9.78 -4.29 5.84
N GLU A 229 -9.11 -4.51 4.72
CA GLU A 229 -7.70 -4.31 4.35
C GLU A 229 -7.13 -2.90 4.32
N THR A 230 -5.90 -2.57 4.70
CA THR A 230 -5.31 -1.33 4.09
C THR A 230 -5.12 -1.50 2.57
N LEU A 231 -5.57 -0.52 1.76
CA LEU A 231 -5.41 -0.51 0.29
C LEU A 231 -3.97 -0.18 -0.13
N LEU A 232 -3.08 -1.18 -0.10
CA LEU A 232 -1.67 -0.98 -0.44
C LEU A 232 -1.43 -0.67 -1.92
N PHE A 233 -2.31 -1.13 -2.82
CA PHE A 233 -2.15 -0.94 -4.26
C PHE A 233 -2.11 0.54 -4.67
N THR A 234 -2.79 1.44 -3.95
CA THR A 234 -2.73 2.88 -4.24
C THR A 234 -1.31 3.43 -3.99
N ARG A 235 -0.67 3.02 -2.88
CA ARG A 235 0.72 3.42 -2.59
C ARG A 235 1.70 2.78 -3.57
N PHE A 236 1.43 1.55 -3.98
CA PHE A 236 2.22 0.89 -5.03
C PHE A 236 2.14 1.68 -6.35
N ALA A 237 0.94 2.06 -6.80
CA ALA A 237 0.76 2.87 -8.01
C ALA A 237 1.45 4.24 -7.91
N GLN A 238 1.38 4.91 -6.75
CA GLN A 238 2.14 6.14 -6.46
C GLN A 238 3.65 5.92 -6.58
N GLY A 239 4.17 4.82 -6.03
CA GLY A 239 5.58 4.45 -6.13
C GLY A 239 6.03 4.22 -7.57
N VAL A 240 5.21 3.54 -8.39
CA VAL A 240 5.46 3.35 -9.82
C VAL A 240 5.47 4.70 -10.54
N ALA A 241 4.49 5.57 -10.28
CA ALA A 241 4.43 6.90 -10.88
C ALA A 241 5.66 7.75 -10.51
N ALA A 242 6.05 7.77 -9.24
CA ALA A 242 7.26 8.47 -8.78
C ALA A 242 8.52 7.89 -9.42
N GLY A 243 8.63 6.56 -9.52
CA GLY A 243 9.71 5.86 -10.19
C GLY A 243 9.82 6.25 -11.66
N LEU A 244 8.70 6.39 -12.37
CA LEU A 244 8.67 6.84 -13.76
C LEU A 244 9.10 8.29 -13.93
N VAL A 245 8.78 9.17 -12.97
CA VAL A 245 9.30 10.55 -12.96
C VAL A 245 10.82 10.55 -12.82
N VAL A 246 11.36 9.79 -11.85
CA VAL A 246 12.81 9.67 -11.64
C VAL A 246 13.50 9.06 -12.86
N LEU A 247 12.94 7.99 -13.43
CA LEU A 247 13.43 7.36 -14.66
C LEU A 247 13.49 8.37 -15.81
N SER A 248 12.38 9.11 -16.02
CA SER A 248 12.28 10.08 -17.11
C SER A 248 13.27 11.24 -16.96
N ALA A 249 13.51 11.70 -15.73
CA ALA A 249 14.52 12.70 -15.43
C ALA A 249 15.93 12.15 -15.68
N ALA A 250 16.26 10.98 -15.12
CA ALA A 250 17.56 10.34 -15.25
C ALA A 250 17.91 10.01 -16.71
N ALA A 251 16.93 9.60 -17.52
CA ALA A 251 17.13 9.27 -18.93
C ALA A 251 17.54 10.48 -19.80
N THR A 252 17.34 11.72 -19.33
CA THR A 252 17.82 12.92 -20.03
C THR A 252 19.29 13.24 -19.76
N VAL A 253 19.89 12.60 -18.75
CA VAL A 253 21.26 12.88 -18.35
C VAL A 253 22.21 11.96 -19.10
N ASP A 254 23.01 12.53 -20.01
CA ASP A 254 24.07 11.78 -20.69
C ASP A 254 25.23 11.51 -19.71
N PHE A 255 25.23 10.31 -19.12
CA PHE A 255 26.24 9.90 -18.15
C PHE A 255 27.66 9.88 -18.73
N GLN A 256 27.82 9.65 -20.04
CA GLN A 256 29.13 9.58 -20.67
C GLN A 256 29.75 10.98 -20.88
N ARG A 257 28.91 11.99 -21.12
CA ARG A 257 29.33 13.38 -21.32
C ARG A 257 29.29 14.23 -20.05
N SER A 258 28.54 13.80 -19.03
CA SER A 258 28.39 14.54 -17.78
C SER A 258 29.59 14.35 -16.84
N GLY A 259 29.87 15.39 -16.04
CA GLY A 259 30.81 15.33 -14.91
C GLY A 259 30.41 14.28 -13.85
N LEU A 260 29.17 13.78 -13.88
CA LEU A 260 28.68 12.69 -13.03
C LEU A 260 29.54 11.42 -13.10
N ARG A 261 30.15 11.13 -14.24
CA ARG A 261 31.10 10.01 -14.36
C ARG A 261 32.29 10.15 -13.39
N ARG A 262 32.80 11.37 -13.18
CA ARG A 262 33.86 11.63 -12.19
C ARG A 262 33.35 11.53 -10.75
N LEU A 263 32.05 11.75 -10.53
CA LEU A 263 31.40 11.68 -9.21
C LEU A 263 30.87 10.27 -8.89
N SER A 264 31.31 9.22 -9.59
CA SER A 264 30.83 7.85 -9.37
C SER A 264 31.08 7.32 -7.95
N TYR A 265 32.04 7.90 -7.22
CA TYR A 265 32.31 7.57 -5.81
C TYR A 265 31.32 8.25 -4.84
N VAL A 266 30.62 9.31 -5.27
CA VAL A 266 29.69 10.07 -4.41
C VAL A 266 28.47 9.24 -4.01
N PRO A 267 27.77 8.52 -4.91
CA PRO A 267 26.68 7.62 -4.50
C PRO A 267 27.14 6.55 -3.51
N LEU A 268 28.37 6.03 -3.67
CA LEU A 268 28.93 5.04 -2.77
C LEU A 268 29.17 5.62 -1.37
N LEU A 269 29.83 6.77 -1.28
CA LEU A 269 30.05 7.47 0.00
C LEU A 269 28.73 7.91 0.63
N ALA A 270 27.77 8.36 -0.17
CA ALA A 270 26.44 8.73 0.30
C ALA A 270 25.69 7.52 0.85
N ALA A 271 25.74 6.35 0.18
CA ALA A 271 25.13 5.13 0.69
C ALA A 271 25.81 4.65 1.98
N MET A 272 27.14 4.73 2.06
CA MET A 272 27.89 4.35 3.27
C MET A 272 27.60 5.31 4.43
N GLY A 273 27.55 6.61 4.17
CA GLY A 273 27.16 7.63 5.15
C GLY A 273 25.71 7.46 5.61
N LEU A 274 24.78 7.20 4.69
CA LEU A 274 23.38 6.93 5.02
C LEU A 274 23.24 5.66 5.88
N SER A 275 24.01 4.61 5.58
CA SER A 275 24.06 3.39 6.40
C SER A 275 24.52 3.69 7.83
N VAL A 276 25.61 4.44 8.00
CA VAL A 276 26.10 4.86 9.33
C VAL A 276 25.06 5.72 10.06
N LEU A 277 24.40 6.64 9.35
CA LEU A 277 23.39 7.52 9.92
C LEU A 277 22.15 6.74 10.37
N LEU A 278 21.74 5.72 9.60
CA LEU A 278 20.69 4.79 10.01
C LEU A 278 21.14 4.07 11.29
N VAL A 279 22.30 3.41 11.32
CA VAL A 279 22.76 2.69 12.53
C VAL A 279 22.81 3.57 13.78
N ALA A 280 23.22 4.84 13.62
CA ALA A 280 23.38 5.78 14.74
C ALA A 280 22.05 6.36 15.25
N PHE A 281 21.11 6.67 14.35
CA PHE A 281 19.89 7.45 14.66
C PHE A 281 18.58 6.76 14.29
N GLY A 282 18.66 5.61 13.63
CA GLY A 282 17.57 4.83 13.10
C GLY A 282 16.82 4.11 14.20
N THR A 283 15.55 4.46 14.34
CA THR A 283 14.59 3.68 15.13
C THR A 283 13.83 2.76 14.20
N GLY A 284 13.83 1.45 14.47
CA GLY A 284 13.06 0.49 13.70
C GLY A 284 11.56 0.84 13.65
N PRO A 285 10.85 0.55 12.55
CA PRO A 285 9.42 0.82 12.46
C PRO A 285 8.62 -0.15 13.35
N GLY A 286 7.94 0.38 14.38
CA GLY A 286 7.05 -0.40 15.25
C GLY A 286 7.79 -1.24 16.31
N THR A 287 7.12 -2.26 16.87
CA THR A 287 7.58 -3.12 18.00
C THR A 287 8.79 -4.01 17.70
N SER A 288 9.52 -3.76 16.60
CA SER A 288 10.76 -4.47 16.31
C SER A 288 11.92 -3.76 16.98
N ASP A 289 12.56 -4.45 17.94
CA ASP A 289 13.72 -3.98 18.69
C ASP A 289 15.03 -3.98 17.86
N ALA A 290 14.89 -3.99 16.53
CA ALA A 290 16.02 -3.92 15.60
C ALA A 290 16.41 -2.44 15.41
N LYS A 291 17.60 -2.08 15.90
CA LYS A 291 18.31 -0.90 15.38
C LYS A 291 18.66 -1.17 13.92
N VAL A 292 18.22 -0.28 13.03
CA VAL A 292 18.56 -0.31 11.59
C VAL A 292 19.79 0.55 11.41
#